data_AF-A0A1S1T919-F1
#
_entry.id   AF-A0A1S1T919-F1
#
_cell.length_a   1.000
_cell.length_b   1.000
_cell.length_c   1.000
_cell.angle_alpha   90.00
_cell.angle_beta   90.00
_cell.angle_gamma   90.00
#
_symmetry.space_group_name_H-M   'P 1'
#
loop_
_entity.id
_entity.type
_entity.pdbx_description
1 polymer ?
#
loop_
_entity_poly.entity_id
_entity_poly.type
_entity_poly.pdbx_seq_one_letter_code
_entity_poly.pdbx_strand_id
1 'polypeptide(L)'
;MSRRDIIAVGGSLGAVDAVKQLCQALPRDLAATMFIVIHVGAQGNNLLAEIFDAHSSISIKTAVDGEVLQPGHAYVAPADHHLLVVNDHVRLGRGPRENMARPALDPLFRSVGVSFGPRAIAVVLTGMLNDGAAGLADVKRCGGVTVVQTPADALAPDMPLGALQASDIDYRAPLSDMAELLVKLSSEEAGPTVEIPEDIRSEVAIALGRQADTEIMAQFSDPVALSCPACGGVLSQVRRGSPLRFRCQVGHAYTAEALASEQEGAVDEAVRVALRIIEERIVLTEKMADEARMSGRGAAAASYEKRLNESRAYADILRKAITAP
;
A
#
# COMPACT_ATOMS: atom_id res chain seq x y z
N MET A 1 1.06 33.52 11.16
CA MET A 1 1.62 32.21 10.70
C MET A 1 0.48 31.42 10.07
N SER A 2 0.77 30.52 9.13
CA SER A 2 -0.25 29.65 8.52
C SER A 2 -0.75 28.61 9.54
N ARG A 3 -2.01 28.16 9.40
CA ARG A 3 -2.57 27.06 10.20
C ARG A 3 -2.24 25.70 9.57
N ARG A 4 -2.54 24.61 10.28
CA ARG A 4 -2.43 23.24 9.73
C ARG A 4 -3.64 22.89 8.87
N ASP A 5 -3.64 23.38 7.63
CA ASP A 5 -4.80 23.36 6.75
C ASP A 5 -4.78 22.25 5.69
N ILE A 6 -3.90 21.25 5.85
CA ILE A 6 -3.76 20.11 4.93
C ILE A 6 -3.85 18.81 5.71
N ILE A 7 -4.85 17.99 5.40
CA ILE A 7 -5.10 16.71 6.06
C ILE A 7 -4.97 15.59 5.03
N ALA A 8 -4.10 14.63 5.25
CA ALA A 8 -4.02 13.40 4.48
C ALA A 8 -4.47 12.22 5.34
N VAL A 9 -5.44 11.45 4.86
CA VAL A 9 -6.01 10.30 5.55
C VAL A 9 -5.87 9.07 4.68
N GLY A 10 -5.54 7.93 5.27
CA GLY A 10 -5.72 6.67 4.56
C GLY A 10 -5.84 5.44 5.43
N GLY A 11 -6.24 4.36 4.77
CA GLY A 11 -6.39 3.04 5.38
C GLY A 11 -6.70 1.96 4.33
N SER A 12 -6.93 0.74 4.79
CA SER A 12 -7.23 -0.41 3.94
C SER A 12 -8.44 -1.19 4.45
N LEU A 13 -8.26 -2.42 4.94
CA LEU A 13 -9.35 -3.24 5.46
C LEU A 13 -10.09 -2.51 6.60
N GLY A 14 -11.40 -2.30 6.40
CA GLY A 14 -12.27 -1.54 7.32
C GLY A 14 -12.26 -0.02 7.13
N ALA A 15 -11.41 0.52 6.26
CA ALA A 15 -11.22 1.96 6.16
C ALA A 15 -12.38 2.71 5.47
N VAL A 16 -13.17 2.02 4.63
CA VAL A 16 -14.35 2.64 4.01
C VAL A 16 -15.36 3.07 5.08
N ASP A 17 -15.67 2.19 6.02
CA ASP A 17 -16.58 2.51 7.12
C ASP A 17 -15.96 3.54 8.08
N ALA A 18 -14.65 3.45 8.33
CA ALA A 18 -13.94 4.40 9.18
C ALA A 18 -13.97 5.82 8.60
N VAL A 19 -13.63 5.98 7.31
CA VAL A 19 -13.66 7.27 6.63
C VAL A 19 -15.08 7.81 6.54
N LYS A 20 -16.09 6.95 6.29
CA LYS A 20 -17.48 7.37 6.30
C LYS A 20 -17.89 7.98 7.64
N GLN A 21 -17.55 7.33 8.76
CA GLN A 21 -17.82 7.86 10.11
C GLN A 21 -17.07 9.17 10.36
N LEU A 22 -15.80 9.24 9.94
CA LEU A 22 -15.01 10.47 10.04
C LEU A 22 -15.68 11.63 9.28
N CYS A 23 -16.03 11.43 8.01
CA CYS A 23 -16.66 12.44 7.17
C CYS A 23 -18.02 12.92 7.70
N GLN A 24 -18.80 12.02 8.32
CA GLN A 24 -20.07 12.36 8.98
C GLN A 24 -19.89 13.32 10.15
N ALA A 25 -18.80 13.16 10.91
CA ALA A 25 -18.53 13.94 12.11
C ALA A 25 -17.78 15.26 11.83
N LEU A 26 -17.28 15.47 10.61
CA LEU A 26 -16.60 16.71 10.24
C LEU A 26 -17.59 17.87 10.03
N PRO A 27 -17.27 19.08 10.52
CA PRO A 27 -18.12 20.25 10.35
C PRO A 27 -18.00 20.83 8.95
N ARG A 28 -19.07 21.50 8.48
CA ARG A 28 -19.15 22.11 7.14
C ARG A 28 -18.09 23.20 6.90
N ASP A 29 -17.68 23.90 7.96
CA ASP A 29 -16.72 25.00 7.93
C ASP A 29 -15.28 24.57 8.25
N LEU A 30 -14.96 23.28 8.04
CA LEU A 30 -13.60 22.77 8.17
C LEU A 30 -12.60 23.65 7.40
N ALA A 31 -11.73 24.34 8.14
CA ALA A 31 -10.74 25.28 7.60
C ALA A 31 -9.48 24.56 7.06
N ALA A 32 -9.68 23.39 6.43
CA ALA A 32 -8.62 22.57 5.88
C ALA A 32 -9.08 21.88 4.58
N THR A 33 -8.11 21.43 3.80
CA THR A 33 -8.32 20.56 2.64
C THR A 33 -7.94 19.14 3.02
N MET A 34 -8.78 18.16 2.69
CA MET A 34 -8.52 16.76 3.02
C MET A 34 -8.23 15.90 1.77
N PHE A 35 -7.33 14.93 1.90
CA PHE A 35 -6.98 13.96 0.86
C PHE A 35 -7.16 12.56 1.42
N ILE A 36 -7.80 11.68 0.67
CA ILE A 36 -8.19 10.35 1.15
C ILE A 36 -7.64 9.30 0.19
N VAL A 37 -6.83 8.39 0.73
CA VAL A 37 -6.39 7.18 0.03
C VAL A 37 -6.96 5.95 0.74
N ILE A 38 -7.75 5.17 0.01
CA ILE A 38 -8.15 3.82 0.41
C ILE A 38 -7.57 2.84 -0.61
N HIS A 39 -7.01 1.73 -0.13
CA HIS A 39 -6.59 0.65 -1.03
C HIS A 39 -7.79 0.10 -1.80
N VAL A 40 -7.78 0.32 -3.11
CA VAL A 40 -8.75 -0.24 -4.05
C VAL A 40 -8.01 -0.96 -5.17
N GLY A 41 -8.64 -1.99 -5.74
CA GLY A 41 -8.11 -2.68 -6.91
C GLY A 41 -7.99 -1.73 -8.11
N ALA A 42 -7.05 -2.02 -9.02
CA ALA A 42 -6.79 -1.18 -10.19
C ALA A 42 -7.99 -1.00 -11.14
N GLN A 43 -8.99 -1.89 -11.06
CA GLN A 43 -10.25 -1.81 -11.83
C GLN A 43 -11.42 -1.25 -11.01
N GLY A 44 -11.13 -0.55 -9.91
CA GLY A 44 -12.14 0.10 -9.08
C GLY A 44 -12.94 1.14 -9.86
N ASN A 45 -14.24 1.25 -9.55
CA ASN A 45 -15.18 2.12 -10.25
C ASN A 45 -15.25 3.57 -9.70
N ASN A 46 -14.27 3.99 -8.90
CA ASN A 46 -14.17 5.34 -8.30
C ASN A 46 -15.41 5.83 -7.52
N LEU A 47 -16.27 4.91 -7.04
CA LEU A 47 -17.50 5.26 -6.31
C LEU A 47 -17.27 5.72 -4.86
N LEU A 48 -16.04 5.59 -4.33
CA LEU A 48 -15.75 5.93 -2.94
C LEU A 48 -16.08 7.39 -2.61
N ALA A 49 -15.77 8.31 -3.52
CA ALA A 49 -16.10 9.72 -3.31
C ALA A 49 -17.60 9.95 -3.15
N GLU A 50 -18.43 9.36 -4.02
CA GLU A 50 -19.89 9.47 -3.95
C GLU A 50 -20.43 8.87 -2.64
N ILE A 51 -19.87 7.74 -2.19
CA ILE A 51 -20.25 7.10 -0.92
C ILE A 51 -19.96 8.02 0.26
N PHE A 52 -18.79 8.67 0.27
CA PHE A 52 -18.39 9.56 1.37
C PHE A 52 -19.14 10.90 1.31
N ASP A 53 -19.30 11.49 0.13
CA ASP A 53 -20.00 12.76 -0.08
C ASP A 53 -21.45 12.70 0.41
N ALA A 54 -22.14 11.58 0.11
CA ALA A 54 -23.53 11.35 0.54
C ALA A 54 -23.74 11.38 2.06
N HIS A 55 -22.67 11.29 2.85
CA HIS A 55 -22.71 11.28 4.31
C HIS A 55 -21.88 12.42 4.93
N SER A 56 -21.41 13.38 4.14
CA SER A 56 -20.47 14.41 4.57
C SER A 56 -21.12 15.79 4.63
N SER A 57 -20.63 16.65 5.53
CA SER A 57 -20.96 18.08 5.53
C SER A 57 -20.03 18.92 4.66
N ILE A 58 -18.85 18.39 4.33
CA ILE A 58 -17.88 18.97 3.39
C ILE A 58 -18.03 18.35 2.00
N SER A 59 -17.60 19.05 0.95
CA SER A 59 -17.68 18.57 -0.44
C SER A 59 -16.61 17.51 -0.69
N ILE A 60 -17.00 16.30 -1.09
CA ILE A 60 -16.08 15.19 -1.36
C ILE A 60 -16.19 14.77 -2.82
N LYS A 61 -15.05 14.68 -3.51
CA LYS A 61 -15.01 14.23 -4.90
C LYS A 61 -13.79 13.37 -5.20
N THR A 62 -13.88 12.60 -6.27
CA THR A 62 -12.71 11.91 -6.84
C THR A 62 -11.75 12.96 -7.37
N ALA A 63 -10.47 12.83 -7.01
CA ALA A 63 -9.43 13.77 -7.38
C ALA A 63 -9.21 13.82 -8.90
N VAL A 64 -8.98 15.02 -9.42
CA VAL A 64 -8.71 15.31 -10.83
C VAL A 64 -7.34 15.98 -10.94
N ASP A 65 -6.49 15.50 -11.86
CA ASP A 65 -5.14 16.05 -12.02
C ASP A 65 -5.17 17.56 -12.31
N GLY A 66 -4.32 18.31 -11.60
CA GLY A 66 -4.12 19.74 -11.80
C GLY A 66 -5.12 20.66 -11.10
N GLU A 67 -6.16 20.12 -10.45
CA GLU A 67 -7.12 20.96 -9.73
C GLU A 67 -6.48 21.66 -8.52
N VAL A 68 -6.94 22.90 -8.28
CA VAL A 68 -6.47 23.73 -7.15
C VAL A 68 -7.13 23.26 -5.86
N LEU A 69 -6.37 23.26 -4.77
CA LEU A 69 -6.86 22.88 -3.45
C LEU A 69 -7.91 23.87 -2.94
N GLN A 70 -8.96 23.36 -2.30
CA GLN A 70 -10.04 24.17 -1.74
C GLN A 70 -10.29 23.76 -0.28
N PRO A 71 -10.26 24.72 0.67
CA PRO A 71 -10.72 24.46 2.04
C PRO A 71 -12.16 23.95 2.06
N GLY A 72 -12.50 23.11 3.04
CA GLY A 72 -13.83 22.50 3.14
C GLY A 72 -14.12 21.48 2.01
N HIS A 73 -13.07 20.97 1.35
CA HIS A 73 -13.17 19.92 0.35
C HIS A 73 -12.31 18.72 0.73
N ALA A 74 -12.76 17.53 0.31
CA ALA A 74 -11.97 16.32 0.35
C ALA A 74 -11.80 15.71 -1.05
N TYR A 75 -10.60 15.21 -1.32
CA TYR A 75 -10.22 14.61 -2.60
C TYR A 75 -9.88 13.14 -2.40
N VAL A 76 -10.62 12.24 -3.04
CA VAL A 76 -10.41 10.80 -2.95
C VAL A 76 -9.55 10.32 -4.11
N ALA A 77 -8.54 9.51 -3.82
CA ALA A 77 -7.66 8.96 -4.83
C ALA A 77 -8.43 8.06 -5.81
N PRO A 78 -8.28 8.27 -7.13
CA PRO A 78 -8.86 7.36 -8.12
C PRO A 78 -8.06 6.05 -8.18
N ALA A 79 -8.71 5.00 -8.66
CA ALA A 79 -8.08 3.70 -8.91
C ALA A 79 -6.87 3.84 -9.87
N ASP A 80 -5.84 3.04 -9.60
CA ASP A 80 -4.61 2.93 -10.41
C ASP A 80 -3.81 4.24 -10.60
N HIS A 81 -4.01 5.25 -9.75
CA HIS A 81 -3.17 6.44 -9.69
C HIS A 81 -2.78 6.74 -8.26
N HIS A 82 -1.55 7.18 -8.02
CA HIS A 82 -1.18 7.78 -6.75
C HIS A 82 -1.77 9.19 -6.67
N LEU A 83 -2.55 9.46 -5.63
CA LEU A 83 -2.96 10.82 -5.28
C LEU A 83 -1.80 11.51 -4.59
N LEU A 84 -1.36 12.62 -5.18
CA LEU A 84 -0.22 13.42 -4.72
C LEU A 84 -0.64 14.88 -4.62
N VAL A 85 0.09 15.65 -3.83
CA VAL A 85 -0.10 17.09 -3.73
C VAL A 85 1.24 17.78 -3.96
N VAL A 86 1.27 18.67 -4.95
CA VAL A 86 2.49 19.40 -5.35
C VAL A 86 2.18 20.88 -5.38
N ASN A 87 2.78 21.63 -4.45
CA ASN A 87 2.35 22.99 -4.13
C ASN A 87 0.83 23.00 -3.83
N ASP A 88 0.08 23.96 -4.35
CA ASP A 88 -1.37 24.08 -4.14
C ASP A 88 -2.22 23.35 -5.21
N HIS A 89 -1.72 22.23 -5.75
CA HIS A 89 -2.42 21.44 -6.76
C HIS A 89 -2.44 19.94 -6.45
N VAL A 90 -3.57 19.32 -6.74
CA VAL A 90 -3.69 17.86 -6.88
C VAL A 90 -2.86 17.39 -8.06
N ARG A 91 -2.15 16.28 -7.89
CA ARG A 91 -1.46 15.55 -8.95
C ARG A 91 -1.81 14.07 -8.91
N LEU A 92 -2.07 13.49 -10.08
CA LEU A 92 -2.30 12.07 -10.23
C LEU A 92 -1.08 11.41 -10.88
N GLY A 93 -0.29 10.74 -10.05
CA GLY A 93 0.92 10.04 -10.48
C GLY A 93 0.62 8.63 -10.98
N ARG A 94 1.31 8.21 -12.05
CA ARG A 94 1.35 6.80 -12.51
C ARG A 94 2.70 6.14 -12.21
N GLY A 95 3.40 6.66 -11.20
CA GLY A 95 4.61 6.02 -10.69
C GLY A 95 4.38 4.56 -10.30
N PRO A 96 5.46 3.79 -10.13
CA PRO A 96 5.36 2.37 -9.79
C PRO A 96 4.62 2.16 -8.46
N ARG A 97 4.01 0.98 -8.31
CA ARG A 97 3.29 0.63 -7.07
C ARG A 97 4.23 0.69 -5.86
N GLU A 98 3.67 1.12 -4.73
CA GLU A 98 4.33 1.07 -3.43
C GLU A 98 3.51 0.16 -2.50
N ASN A 99 4.18 -0.71 -1.76
CA ASN A 99 3.53 -1.67 -0.85
C ASN A 99 2.43 -2.47 -1.56
N MET A 100 2.69 -2.87 -2.81
CA MET A 100 1.76 -3.55 -3.73
C MET A 100 0.53 -2.74 -4.17
N ALA A 101 0.39 -1.49 -3.74
CA ALA A 101 -0.79 -0.66 -3.95
C ALA A 101 -0.55 0.53 -4.89
N ARG A 102 -1.61 0.90 -5.60
CA ARG A 102 -1.76 2.17 -6.33
C ARG A 102 -3.26 2.47 -6.49
N PRO A 103 -3.83 3.42 -5.74
CA PRO A 103 -3.16 4.35 -4.83
C PRO A 103 -2.56 3.68 -3.58
N ALA A 104 -1.50 4.29 -3.06
CA ALA A 104 -0.84 3.96 -1.80
C ALA A 104 -0.77 5.23 -0.93
N LEU A 105 -0.77 5.08 0.39
CA LEU A 105 -0.76 6.16 1.39
C LEU A 105 0.58 6.86 1.43
N ASP A 106 1.68 6.09 1.40
CA ASP A 106 3.04 6.58 1.51
C ASP A 106 3.35 7.73 0.52
N PRO A 107 3.04 7.61 -0.79
CA PRO A 107 3.17 8.71 -1.73
C PRO A 107 2.38 9.96 -1.38
N LEU A 108 1.11 9.81 -0.96
CA LEU A 108 0.28 10.95 -0.54
C LEU A 108 0.95 11.67 0.63
N PHE A 109 1.31 10.93 1.68
CA PHE A 109 1.92 11.47 2.89
C PHE A 109 3.24 12.19 2.60
N ARG A 110 4.14 11.59 1.82
CA ARG A 110 5.39 12.24 1.40
C ARG A 110 5.11 13.53 0.63
N SER A 111 4.15 13.52 -0.29
CA SER A 111 3.84 14.70 -1.12
C SER A 111 3.26 15.87 -0.31
N VAL A 112 2.38 15.60 0.67
CA VAL A 112 1.86 16.65 1.56
C VAL A 112 2.94 17.17 2.50
N GLY A 113 3.81 16.29 3.01
CA GLY A 113 4.97 16.68 3.82
C GLY A 113 5.94 17.58 3.04
N VAL A 114 6.27 17.22 1.79
CA VAL A 114 7.17 18.00 0.93
C VAL A 114 6.58 19.37 0.57
N SER A 115 5.28 19.43 0.27
CA SER A 115 4.62 20.66 -0.18
C SER A 115 4.25 21.61 0.95
N PHE A 116 3.89 21.07 2.13
CA PHE A 116 3.27 21.85 3.22
C PHE A 116 4.00 21.77 4.56
N GLY A 117 4.95 20.85 4.71
CA GLY A 117 5.76 20.68 5.92
C GLY A 117 4.93 20.73 7.20
N PRO A 118 5.13 21.74 8.07
CA PRO A 118 4.45 21.84 9.36
C PRO A 118 2.95 22.15 9.29
N ARG A 119 2.40 22.45 8.11
CA ARG A 119 0.95 22.61 7.91
C ARG A 119 0.24 21.27 7.65
N ALA A 120 0.98 20.20 7.39
CA ALA A 120 0.41 18.89 7.09
C ALA A 120 0.03 18.12 8.36
N ILE A 121 -1.12 17.47 8.32
CA ILE A 121 -1.58 16.46 9.26
C ILE A 121 -1.76 15.16 8.47
N ALA A 122 -1.10 14.08 8.88
CA ALA A 122 -1.25 12.78 8.24
C ALA A 122 -1.83 11.75 9.21
N VAL A 123 -2.80 10.97 8.73
CA VAL A 123 -3.64 10.09 9.54
C VAL A 123 -3.64 8.68 8.96
N VAL A 124 -3.18 7.70 9.74
CA VAL A 124 -3.34 6.27 9.42
C VAL A 124 -4.51 5.68 10.18
N LEU A 125 -5.44 5.09 9.44
CA LEU A 125 -6.59 4.35 9.96
C LEU A 125 -6.37 2.83 9.85
N THR A 126 -7.39 2.06 10.25
CA THR A 126 -7.48 0.61 10.12
C THR A 126 -7.02 0.08 8.75
N GLY A 127 -6.33 -1.06 8.78
CA GLY A 127 -5.95 -1.82 7.59
C GLY A 127 -4.89 -2.86 7.86
N MET A 128 -4.69 -3.76 6.88
CA MET A 128 -3.68 -4.81 6.93
C MET A 128 -2.33 -4.32 6.42
N LEU A 129 -1.25 -4.99 6.82
CA LEU A 129 0.14 -4.61 6.53
C LEU A 129 0.45 -3.21 7.06
N ASN A 130 1.34 -2.44 6.41
CA ASN A 130 1.91 -1.24 7.00
C ASN A 130 2.17 -0.10 6.00
N ASP A 131 1.38 -0.01 4.93
CA ASP A 131 1.40 1.18 4.09
C ASP A 131 1.01 2.43 4.92
N GLY A 132 1.60 3.58 4.60
CA GLY A 132 1.46 4.82 5.38
C GLY A 132 2.41 4.91 6.58
N ALA A 133 3.01 3.81 7.04
CA ALA A 133 3.94 3.86 8.17
C ALA A 133 5.22 4.65 7.85
N ALA A 134 5.81 4.39 6.67
CA ALA A 134 6.97 5.16 6.21
C ALA A 134 6.58 6.59 5.83
N GLY A 135 5.40 6.78 5.23
CA GLY A 135 4.87 8.09 4.91
C GLY A 135 4.68 8.98 6.14
N LEU A 136 4.18 8.43 7.26
CA LEU A 136 4.07 9.16 8.53
C LEU A 136 5.44 9.54 9.08
N ALA A 137 6.41 8.63 9.06
CA ALA A 137 7.77 8.93 9.46
C ALA A 137 8.38 10.07 8.61
N ASP A 138 8.11 10.07 7.30
CA ASP A 138 8.54 11.11 6.38
C ASP A 138 7.80 12.44 6.62
N VAL A 139 6.50 12.43 6.93
CA VAL A 139 5.74 13.64 7.33
C VAL A 139 6.34 14.27 8.60
N LYS A 140 6.70 13.45 9.59
CA LYS A 140 7.36 13.92 10.82
C LYS A 140 8.70 14.58 10.50
N ARG A 141 9.50 13.99 9.61
CA ARG A 141 10.78 14.56 9.13
C ARG A 141 10.59 15.90 8.40
N CYS A 142 9.43 16.11 7.77
CA CYS A 142 9.03 17.37 7.15
C CYS A 142 8.42 18.39 8.15
N GLY A 143 8.32 18.05 9.43
CA GLY A 143 7.77 18.90 10.49
C GLY A 143 6.24 18.84 10.64
N GLY A 144 5.57 17.96 9.89
CA GLY A 144 4.12 17.78 9.96
C GLY A 144 3.68 16.99 11.20
N VAL A 145 2.37 16.97 11.45
CA VAL A 145 1.73 16.25 12.56
C VAL A 145 1.28 14.87 12.11
N THR A 146 1.55 13.87 12.94
CA THR A 146 1.22 12.47 12.68
C THR A 146 0.14 11.98 13.64
N VAL A 147 -0.89 11.33 13.09
CA VAL A 147 -2.03 10.82 13.84
C VAL A 147 -2.27 9.37 13.46
N VAL A 148 -2.61 8.54 14.44
CA VAL A 148 -2.96 7.14 14.20
C VAL A 148 -4.27 6.78 14.90
N GLN A 149 -5.10 5.99 14.24
CA GLN A 149 -6.23 5.34 14.90
C GLN A 149 -5.70 4.42 16.03
N THR A 150 -6.41 4.39 17.15
CA THR A 150 -6.11 3.46 18.24
C THR A 150 -6.20 2.01 17.74
N PRO A 151 -5.12 1.19 17.81
CA PRO A 151 -5.15 -0.16 17.26
C PRO A 151 -6.25 -1.06 17.85
N ALA A 152 -6.59 -0.89 19.13
CA ALA A 152 -7.66 -1.67 19.78
C ALA A 152 -9.07 -1.37 19.25
N ASP A 153 -9.25 -0.24 18.56
CA ASP A 153 -10.51 0.19 17.94
C ASP A 153 -10.52 -0.06 16.41
N ALA A 154 -9.36 -0.41 15.83
CA ALA A 154 -9.25 -0.70 14.41
C ALA A 154 -9.80 -2.11 14.09
N LEU A 155 -10.54 -2.23 12.99
CA LEU A 155 -11.00 -3.54 12.48
C LEU A 155 -9.81 -4.43 12.12
N ALA A 156 -8.79 -3.84 11.50
CA ALA A 156 -7.51 -4.45 11.18
C ALA A 156 -6.39 -3.57 11.78
N PRO A 157 -5.70 -4.02 12.83
CA PRO A 157 -4.79 -3.17 13.60
C PRO A 157 -3.38 -3.03 13.02
N ASP A 158 -3.03 -3.79 11.98
CA ASP A 158 -1.66 -3.87 11.47
C ASP A 158 -1.12 -2.50 11.01
N MET A 159 -1.88 -1.75 10.21
CA MET A 159 -1.43 -0.44 9.71
C MET A 159 -1.21 0.56 10.87
N PRO A 160 -2.16 0.73 11.82
CA PRO A 160 -1.91 1.51 13.02
C PRO A 160 -0.71 1.06 13.86
N LEU A 161 -0.51 -0.25 14.02
CA LEU A 161 0.64 -0.79 14.77
C LEU A 161 1.96 -0.52 14.04
N GLY A 162 1.99 -0.71 12.73
CA GLY A 162 3.14 -0.42 11.88
C GLY A 162 3.52 1.06 11.93
N ALA A 163 2.54 1.96 11.91
CA ALA A 163 2.76 3.40 12.09
C ALA A 163 3.41 3.74 13.44
N LEU A 164 2.91 3.17 14.53
CA LEU A 164 3.45 3.36 15.89
C LEU A 164 4.88 2.81 16.04
N GLN A 165 5.22 1.74 15.31
CA GLN A 165 6.57 1.18 15.30
C GLN A 165 7.53 2.00 14.42
N ALA A 166 7.01 2.59 13.35
CA ALA A 166 7.82 3.32 12.37
C ALA A 166 8.31 4.68 12.88
N SER A 167 7.51 5.42 13.64
CA SER A 167 7.90 6.75 14.12
C SER A 167 7.20 7.15 15.41
N ASP A 168 7.71 8.20 16.05
CA ASP A 168 7.11 8.79 17.25
C ASP A 168 5.86 9.60 16.87
N ILE A 169 4.70 8.94 16.97
CA ILE A 169 3.39 9.48 16.59
C ILE A 169 2.95 10.58 17.57
N ASP A 170 2.53 11.74 17.04
CA ASP A 170 2.09 12.86 17.89
C ASP A 170 0.78 12.58 18.61
N TYR A 171 -0.17 11.95 17.91
CA TYR A 171 -1.50 11.68 18.46
C TYR A 171 -2.00 10.27 18.13
N ARG A 172 -2.59 9.64 19.14
CA ARG A 172 -3.37 8.41 19.00
C ARG A 172 -4.78 8.68 19.47
N ALA A 173 -5.77 8.41 18.62
CA ALA A 173 -7.18 8.65 18.93
C ALA A 173 -8.05 7.46 18.51
N PRO A 174 -9.11 7.11 19.25
CA PRO A 174 -10.15 6.22 18.73
C PRO A 174 -10.86 6.89 17.55
N LEU A 175 -11.51 6.11 16.69
CA LEU A 175 -12.19 6.63 15.51
C LEU A 175 -13.25 7.67 15.86
N SER A 176 -13.97 7.47 16.98
CA SER A 176 -15.02 8.38 17.47
C SER A 176 -14.52 9.79 17.72
N ASP A 177 -13.26 9.95 18.13
CA ASP A 177 -12.67 11.22 18.55
C ASP A 177 -11.84 11.86 17.43
N MET A 178 -11.67 11.13 16.32
CA MET A 178 -10.78 11.51 15.21
C MET A 178 -11.22 12.83 14.56
N ALA A 179 -12.52 13.02 14.32
CA ALA A 179 -13.03 14.25 13.71
C ALA A 179 -12.76 15.48 14.59
N GLU A 180 -13.06 15.39 15.89
CA GLU A 180 -12.81 16.47 16.85
C GLU A 180 -11.32 16.81 16.93
N LEU A 181 -10.46 15.79 16.99
CA LEU A 181 -9.02 15.97 16.98
C LEU A 181 -8.55 16.69 15.72
N LEU A 182 -8.99 16.28 14.53
CA LEU A 182 -8.58 16.91 13.28
C LEU A 182 -9.07 18.36 13.17
N VAL A 183 -10.29 18.65 13.61
CA VAL A 183 -10.81 20.03 13.67
C VAL A 183 -9.93 20.88 14.59
N LYS A 184 -9.63 20.40 15.80
CA LYS A 184 -8.73 21.08 16.73
C LYS A 184 -7.37 21.35 16.09
N LEU A 185 -6.70 20.32 15.59
CA LEU A 185 -5.36 20.42 15.01
C LEU A 185 -5.33 21.37 13.82
N SER A 186 -6.39 21.39 13.00
CA SER A 186 -6.47 22.29 11.85
C SER A 186 -6.63 23.77 12.20
N SER A 187 -7.12 24.06 13.42
CA SER A 187 -7.27 25.43 13.92
C SER A 187 -5.98 25.99 14.54
N GLU A 188 -5.03 25.11 14.90
CA GLU A 188 -3.78 25.48 15.53
C GLU A 188 -2.76 26.04 14.52
N GLU A 189 -1.83 26.86 15.00
CA GLU A 189 -0.73 27.39 14.19
C GLU A 189 0.23 26.27 13.76
N ALA A 190 0.68 26.35 12.51
CA ALA A 190 1.72 25.46 12.01
C ALA A 190 3.04 25.73 12.74
N GLY A 191 3.80 24.66 12.98
CA GLY A 191 5.15 24.74 13.53
C GLY A 191 6.14 25.48 12.61
N PRO A 192 7.40 25.63 13.04
CA PRO A 192 8.43 26.24 12.22
C PRO A 192 8.68 25.42 10.95
N THR A 193 8.96 26.10 9.84
CA THR A 193 9.36 25.44 8.60
C THR A 193 10.69 24.70 8.78
N VAL A 194 10.74 23.47 8.26
CA VAL A 194 11.94 22.62 8.27
C VAL A 194 12.45 22.46 6.84
N GLU A 195 13.77 22.30 6.68
CA GLU A 195 14.35 21.93 5.39
C GLU A 195 13.92 20.51 5.00
N ILE A 196 13.25 20.37 3.86
CA ILE A 196 12.72 19.08 3.41
C ILE A 196 13.88 18.20 2.89
N PRO A 197 14.06 16.99 3.43
CA PRO A 197 15.08 16.05 2.97
C PRO A 197 14.95 15.65 1.49
N GLU A 198 16.08 15.59 0.78
CA GLU A 198 16.14 15.30 -0.66
C GLU A 198 15.68 13.88 -1.01
N ASP A 199 15.90 12.91 -0.11
CA ASP A 199 15.39 11.54 -0.29
C ASP A 199 13.87 11.55 -0.40
N ILE A 200 13.16 12.32 0.42
CA ILE A 200 11.68 12.41 0.36
C ILE A 200 11.21 13.09 -0.93
N ARG A 201 11.92 14.15 -1.38
CA ARG A 201 11.61 14.81 -2.67
C ARG A 201 11.77 13.85 -3.84
N SER A 202 12.81 13.03 -3.81
CA SER A 202 13.06 11.99 -4.81
C SER A 202 11.94 10.96 -4.83
N GLU A 203 11.46 10.51 -3.66
CA GLU A 203 10.32 9.58 -3.58
C GLU A 203 9.04 10.14 -4.20
N VAL A 204 8.74 11.41 -3.95
CA VAL A 204 7.58 12.10 -4.56
C VAL A 204 7.75 12.19 -6.09
N ALA A 205 8.96 12.45 -6.58
CA ALA A 205 9.24 12.49 -8.01
C ALA A 205 9.00 11.13 -8.69
N ILE A 206 9.41 10.03 -8.06
CA ILE A 206 9.18 8.67 -8.56
C ILE A 206 7.68 8.35 -8.59
N ALA A 207 6.94 8.70 -7.53
CA ALA A 207 5.49 8.48 -7.48
C ALA A 207 4.71 9.27 -8.56
N LEU A 208 5.20 10.45 -8.94
CA LEU A 208 4.67 11.21 -10.08
C LEU A 208 4.90 10.51 -11.44
N GLY A 209 5.77 9.50 -11.49
CA GLY A 209 6.16 8.80 -12.72
C GLY A 209 7.37 9.41 -13.42
N ARG A 210 8.15 10.27 -12.74
CA ARG A 210 9.46 10.69 -13.27
C ARG A 210 10.43 9.51 -13.15
N GLN A 211 11.35 9.37 -14.10
CA GLN A 211 12.33 8.29 -14.07
C GLN A 211 13.14 8.37 -12.77
N ALA A 212 13.25 7.23 -12.09
CA ALA A 212 14.17 7.08 -10.97
C ALA A 212 15.60 7.20 -11.51
N ASP A 213 16.28 8.28 -11.16
CA ASP A 213 17.69 8.44 -11.48
C ASP A 213 18.49 7.44 -10.61
N THR A 214 19.19 6.53 -11.29
CA THR A 214 19.99 5.49 -10.63
C THR A 214 21.12 6.10 -9.80
N GLU A 215 21.68 7.24 -10.23
CA GLU A 215 22.73 7.94 -9.48
C GLU A 215 22.18 8.54 -8.19
N ILE A 216 20.99 9.14 -8.24
CA ILE A 216 20.32 9.70 -7.06
C ILE A 216 19.93 8.58 -6.09
N MET A 217 19.37 7.48 -6.59
CA MET A 217 18.97 6.32 -5.77
C MET A 217 20.16 5.70 -5.02
N ALA A 218 21.34 5.63 -5.65
CA ALA A 218 22.56 5.12 -5.03
C ALA A 218 23.09 6.01 -3.88
N GLN A 219 22.66 7.27 -3.78
CA GLN A 219 23.07 8.15 -2.69
C GLN A 219 22.42 7.75 -1.35
N PHE A 220 21.22 7.17 -1.39
CA PHE A 220 20.44 6.86 -0.19
C PHE A 220 20.05 5.38 -0.04
N SER A 221 20.48 4.49 -0.93
CA SER A 221 20.19 3.06 -0.86
C SER A 221 21.39 2.18 -1.25
N ASP A 222 21.41 0.95 -0.74
CA ASP A 222 22.43 -0.07 -1.01
C ASP A 222 21.79 -1.33 -1.65
N PRO A 223 22.32 -1.87 -2.76
CA PRO A 223 21.81 -3.10 -3.35
C PRO A 223 21.83 -4.27 -2.36
N VAL A 224 20.79 -5.10 -2.40
CA VAL A 224 20.67 -6.32 -1.60
C VAL A 224 20.37 -7.53 -2.49
N ALA A 225 20.68 -8.72 -2.00
CA ALA A 225 20.44 -9.99 -2.72
C ALA A 225 18.96 -10.41 -2.69
N LEU A 226 18.06 -9.49 -3.04
CA LEU A 226 16.62 -9.70 -3.13
C LEU A 226 16.12 -9.19 -4.49
N SER A 227 15.12 -9.88 -5.03
CA SER A 227 14.47 -9.50 -6.29
C SER A 227 13.10 -8.87 -6.03
N CYS A 228 12.78 -7.85 -6.81
CA CYS A 228 11.49 -7.18 -6.80
C CYS A 228 10.40 -8.14 -7.30
N PRO A 229 9.36 -8.44 -6.51
CA PRO A 229 8.30 -9.35 -6.93
C PRO A 229 7.54 -8.85 -8.18
N ALA A 230 7.40 -7.53 -8.35
CA ALA A 230 6.64 -6.95 -9.44
C ALA A 230 7.38 -6.92 -10.79
N CYS A 231 8.72 -6.84 -10.81
CA CYS A 231 9.48 -6.69 -12.06
C CYS A 231 10.71 -7.59 -12.21
N GLY A 232 11.08 -8.36 -11.18
CA GLY A 232 12.27 -9.22 -11.17
C GLY A 232 13.61 -8.48 -11.07
N GLY A 233 13.61 -7.15 -11.00
CA GLY A 233 14.83 -6.34 -10.85
C GLY A 233 15.45 -6.44 -9.45
N VAL A 234 16.73 -6.08 -9.32
CA VAL A 234 17.45 -6.04 -8.04
C VAL A 234 16.82 -4.99 -7.12
N LEU A 235 16.62 -5.36 -5.85
CA LEU A 235 16.21 -4.44 -4.80
C LEU A 235 17.43 -3.78 -4.14
N SER A 236 17.26 -2.52 -3.76
CA SER A 236 18.17 -1.79 -2.89
C SER A 236 17.46 -1.47 -1.58
N GLN A 237 18.13 -1.66 -0.46
CA GLN A 237 17.67 -1.24 0.85
C GLN A 237 17.92 0.25 1.05
N VAL A 238 16.90 1.00 1.48
CA VAL A 238 17.05 2.41 1.82
C VAL A 238 17.80 2.54 3.15
N ARG A 239 18.90 3.30 3.18
CA ARG A 239 19.80 3.41 4.35
C ARG A 239 19.16 4.08 5.56
N ARG A 240 18.23 5.03 5.32
CA ARG A 240 17.64 5.89 6.35
C ARG A 240 16.11 5.82 6.34
N GLY A 241 15.54 5.86 7.54
CA GLY A 241 14.10 5.81 7.76
C GLY A 241 13.70 4.52 8.47
N SER A 242 12.60 4.63 9.21
CA SER A 242 11.87 3.51 9.77
C SER A 242 10.45 3.59 9.20
N PRO A 243 9.84 2.47 8.77
CA PRO A 243 10.32 1.09 8.85
C PRO A 243 11.44 0.78 7.84
N LEU A 244 11.95 -0.46 7.86
CA LEU A 244 12.89 -0.97 6.86
C LEU A 244 12.25 -0.97 5.47
N ARG A 245 12.92 -0.38 4.48
CA ARG A 245 12.38 -0.18 3.11
C ARG A 245 13.31 -0.68 2.03
N PHE A 246 12.70 -1.12 0.93
CA PHE A 246 13.36 -1.59 -0.28
C PHE A 246 12.80 -0.89 -1.51
N ARG A 247 13.65 -0.62 -2.50
CA ARG A 247 13.27 -0.02 -3.78
C ARG A 247 13.96 -0.73 -4.92
N CYS A 248 13.24 -1.02 -6.00
CA CYS A 248 13.83 -1.62 -7.21
C CYS A 248 14.28 -0.55 -8.20
N GLN A 249 15.08 -0.93 -9.19
CA GLN A 249 15.62 -0.03 -10.22
C GLN A 249 14.56 0.71 -11.05
N VAL A 250 13.38 0.12 -11.22
CA VAL A 250 12.27 0.76 -11.95
C VAL A 250 11.34 1.58 -11.04
N GLY A 251 11.59 1.57 -9.72
CA GLY A 251 10.91 2.41 -8.73
C GLY A 251 9.74 1.77 -7.97
N HIS A 252 9.48 0.46 -8.05
CA HIS A 252 8.60 -0.19 -7.05
C HIS A 252 9.24 -0.11 -5.67
N ALA A 253 8.42 0.12 -4.64
CA ALA A 253 8.87 0.19 -3.26
C ALA A 253 8.07 -0.69 -2.32
N TYR A 254 8.75 -1.13 -1.26
CA TYR A 254 8.22 -2.05 -0.27
C TYR A 254 8.74 -1.70 1.12
N THR A 255 7.88 -1.74 2.13
CA THR A 255 8.29 -2.05 3.50
C THR A 255 8.74 -3.51 3.59
N ALA A 256 9.51 -3.84 4.63
CA ALA A 256 9.97 -5.23 4.85
C ALA A 256 8.79 -6.21 5.02
N GLU A 257 7.76 -5.79 5.76
CA GLU A 257 6.56 -6.58 6.02
C GLU A 257 5.75 -6.80 4.74
N ALA A 258 5.59 -5.77 3.90
CA ALA A 258 4.91 -5.93 2.61
C ALA A 258 5.71 -6.84 1.66
N LEU A 259 7.05 -6.71 1.65
CA LEU A 259 7.90 -7.57 0.82
C LEU A 259 7.86 -9.03 1.28
N ALA A 260 7.88 -9.29 2.59
CA ALA A 260 7.78 -10.63 3.15
C ALA A 260 6.42 -11.27 2.81
N SER A 261 5.33 -10.53 3.00
CA SER A 261 3.98 -11.00 2.66
C SER A 261 3.84 -11.34 1.18
N GLU A 262 4.43 -10.54 0.27
CA GLU A 262 4.42 -10.83 -1.16
C GLU A 262 5.25 -12.08 -1.51
N GLN A 263 6.39 -12.28 -0.84
CA GLN A 263 7.22 -13.48 -1.03
C GLN A 263 6.50 -14.75 -0.56
N GLU A 264 5.79 -14.70 0.57
CA GLU A 264 4.95 -15.80 1.04
C GLU A 264 3.87 -16.15 0.01
N GLY A 265 3.15 -15.14 -0.50
CA GLY A 265 2.15 -15.33 -1.55
C GLY A 265 2.71 -15.94 -2.83
N ALA A 266 3.92 -15.54 -3.24
CA ALA A 266 4.58 -16.08 -4.43
C ALA A 266 4.98 -17.56 -4.25
N VAL A 267 5.42 -17.96 -3.05
CA VAL A 267 5.71 -19.37 -2.74
C VAL A 267 4.44 -20.20 -2.80
N ASP A 268 3.38 -19.73 -2.14
CA ASP A 268 2.06 -20.36 -2.16
C ASP A 268 1.56 -20.62 -3.59
N GLU A 269 1.65 -19.61 -4.46
CA GLU A 269 1.23 -19.74 -5.84
C GLU A 269 2.14 -20.71 -6.63
N ALA A 270 3.46 -20.65 -6.44
CA ALA A 270 4.38 -21.58 -7.08
C ALA A 270 4.07 -23.04 -6.71
N VAL A 271 3.74 -23.30 -5.44
CA VAL A 271 3.36 -24.64 -4.96
C VAL A 271 2.01 -25.07 -5.56
N ARG A 272 1.02 -24.17 -5.66
CA ARG A 272 -0.28 -24.46 -6.33
C ARG A 272 -0.10 -24.76 -7.82
N VAL A 273 0.74 -24.01 -8.53
CA VAL A 273 1.06 -24.25 -9.94
C VAL A 273 1.78 -25.59 -10.12
N ALA A 274 2.76 -25.90 -9.27
CA ALA A 274 3.45 -27.18 -9.29
C ALA A 274 2.47 -28.35 -9.04
N LEU A 275 1.56 -28.22 -8.08
CA LEU A 275 0.52 -29.22 -7.82
C LEU A 275 -0.36 -29.44 -9.05
N ARG A 276 -0.86 -28.36 -9.68
CA ARG A 276 -1.67 -28.46 -10.90
C ARG A 276 -0.95 -29.22 -12.01
N ILE A 277 0.33 -28.88 -12.26
CA ILE A 277 1.15 -29.56 -13.30
C ILE A 277 1.30 -31.05 -13.00
N ILE A 278 1.50 -31.42 -11.74
CA ILE A 278 1.62 -32.83 -11.34
C ILE A 278 0.28 -33.56 -11.48
N GLU A 279 -0.83 -32.94 -11.10
CA GLU A 279 -2.17 -33.52 -11.27
C GLU A 279 -2.52 -33.75 -12.75
N GLU A 280 -2.25 -32.77 -13.62
CA GLU A 280 -2.39 -32.91 -15.07
C GLU A 280 -1.52 -34.06 -15.61
N ARG A 281 -0.29 -34.20 -15.11
CA ARG A 281 0.62 -35.30 -15.47
C ARG A 281 0.08 -36.67 -15.01
N ILE A 282 -0.54 -36.76 -13.84
CA ILE A 282 -1.17 -38.01 -13.36
C ILE A 282 -2.27 -38.43 -14.34
N VAL A 283 -3.16 -37.51 -14.71
CA VAL A 283 -4.26 -37.78 -15.66
C VAL A 283 -3.73 -38.23 -17.02
N LEU A 284 -2.71 -37.55 -17.55
CA LEU A 284 -2.10 -37.94 -18.84
C LEU A 284 -1.45 -39.32 -18.76
N THR A 285 -0.68 -39.57 -17.70
CA THR A 285 0.03 -40.85 -17.52
C THR A 285 -0.94 -42.01 -17.33
N GLU A 286 -2.07 -41.79 -16.66
CA GLU A 286 -3.15 -42.77 -16.51
C GLU A 286 -3.74 -43.17 -17.87
N LYS A 287 -4.09 -42.17 -18.70
CA LYS A 287 -4.57 -42.40 -20.07
C LYS A 287 -3.57 -43.19 -20.91
N MET A 288 -2.28 -42.89 -20.79
CA MET A 288 -1.21 -43.61 -21.50
C MET A 288 -1.07 -45.06 -21.02
N ALA A 289 -1.24 -45.31 -19.71
CA ALA A 289 -1.27 -46.65 -19.15
C ALA A 289 -2.47 -47.44 -19.70
N ASP A 290 -3.66 -46.85 -19.72
CA ASP A 290 -4.88 -47.47 -20.23
C ASP A 290 -4.75 -47.83 -21.71
N GLU A 291 -4.26 -46.91 -22.55
CA GLU A 291 -4.02 -47.15 -23.97
C GLU A 291 -2.99 -48.25 -24.20
N ALA A 292 -1.91 -48.27 -23.41
CA ALA A 292 -0.89 -49.31 -23.48
C ALA A 292 -1.46 -50.68 -23.11
N ARG A 293 -2.33 -50.76 -22.09
CA ARG A 293 -3.04 -52.01 -21.72
C ARG A 293 -3.95 -52.47 -22.85
N MET A 294 -4.79 -51.58 -23.39
CA MET A 294 -5.70 -51.90 -24.50
C MET A 294 -4.96 -52.38 -25.76
N SER A 295 -3.75 -51.84 -26.00
CA SER A 295 -2.91 -52.19 -27.14
C SER A 295 -2.00 -53.42 -26.90
N GLY A 296 -2.12 -54.11 -25.77
CA GLY A 296 -1.28 -55.27 -25.42
C GLY A 296 0.19 -54.94 -25.11
N ARG A 297 0.53 -53.67 -24.89
CA ARG A 297 1.89 -53.19 -24.57
C ARG A 297 2.16 -53.25 -23.06
N GLY A 298 2.19 -54.46 -22.49
CA GLY A 298 2.28 -54.68 -21.04
C GLY A 298 3.48 -54.01 -20.34
N ALA A 299 4.67 -54.05 -20.94
CA ALA A 299 5.86 -53.42 -20.38
C ALA A 299 5.75 -51.88 -20.32
N ALA A 300 5.10 -51.26 -21.32
CA ALA A 300 4.86 -49.82 -21.34
C ALA A 300 3.80 -49.43 -20.28
N ALA A 301 2.73 -50.22 -20.15
CA ALA A 301 1.71 -50.02 -19.12
C ALA A 301 2.31 -50.04 -17.70
N ALA A 302 3.14 -51.05 -17.38
CA ALA A 302 3.81 -51.14 -16.08
C ALA A 302 4.75 -49.96 -15.81
N SER A 303 5.45 -49.46 -16.84
CA SER A 303 6.30 -48.27 -16.74
C SER A 303 5.48 -47.01 -16.43
N TYR A 304 4.33 -46.83 -17.07
CA TYR A 304 3.42 -45.71 -16.79
C TYR A 304 2.80 -45.80 -15.40
N GLU A 305 2.40 -46.99 -14.95
CA GLU A 305 1.88 -47.22 -13.60
C GLU A 305 2.90 -46.83 -12.51
N LYS A 306 4.18 -47.17 -12.70
CA LYS A 306 5.24 -46.75 -11.78
C LYS A 306 5.34 -45.23 -11.69
N ARG A 307 5.37 -44.53 -12.83
CA ARG A 307 5.43 -43.06 -12.88
C ARG A 307 4.19 -42.40 -12.28
N LEU A 308 3.03 -43.04 -12.41
CA LEU A 308 1.78 -42.57 -11.83
C LEU A 308 1.80 -42.66 -10.31
N ASN A 309 2.34 -43.74 -9.73
CA ASN A 309 2.54 -43.86 -8.28
C ASN A 309 3.52 -42.81 -7.74
N GLU A 310 4.63 -42.58 -8.43
CA GLU A 310 5.59 -41.51 -8.08
C GLU A 310 4.93 -40.12 -8.13
N SER A 311 4.17 -39.83 -9.17
CA SER A 311 3.50 -38.54 -9.34
C SER A 311 2.41 -38.31 -8.28
N ARG A 312 1.66 -39.36 -7.90
CA ARG A 312 0.68 -39.31 -6.80
C ARG A 312 1.36 -38.99 -5.46
N ALA A 313 2.49 -39.63 -5.17
CA ALA A 313 3.25 -39.36 -3.96
C ALA A 313 3.73 -37.89 -3.89
N TYR A 314 4.21 -37.33 -5.01
CA TYR A 314 4.58 -35.91 -5.07
C TYR A 314 3.38 -34.98 -4.87
N ALA A 315 2.24 -35.27 -5.50
CA ALA A 315 1.02 -34.48 -5.32
C ALA A 315 0.58 -34.46 -3.84
N ASP A 316 0.65 -35.58 -3.13
CA ASP A 316 0.28 -35.65 -1.71
C ASP A 316 1.23 -34.84 -0.81
N ILE A 317 2.53 -34.81 -1.12
CA ILE A 317 3.49 -33.95 -0.41
C ILE A 317 3.14 -32.47 -0.62
N LEU A 318 2.88 -32.06 -1.87
CA LEU A 318 2.54 -30.67 -2.17
C LEU A 318 1.19 -30.26 -1.56
N ARG A 319 0.19 -31.13 -1.56
CA ARG A 319 -1.10 -30.86 -0.88
C ARG A 319 -0.91 -30.62 0.61
N LYS A 320 -0.12 -31.46 1.29
CA LYS A 320 0.20 -31.28 2.71
C LYS A 320 0.95 -29.98 2.97
N ALA A 321 1.81 -29.55 2.05
CA ALA A 321 2.51 -28.27 2.17
C ALA A 321 1.55 -27.06 2.04
N ILE A 322 0.51 -27.16 1.20
CA ILE A 322 -0.50 -26.10 1.03
C ILE A 322 -1.50 -26.06 2.19
N THR A 323 -1.80 -27.20 2.83
CA THR A 323 -2.83 -27.32 3.88
C THR A 323 -2.27 -27.35 5.30
N ALA A 324 -0.94 -27.30 5.47
CA ALA A 324 -0.33 -27.14 6.78
C ALA A 324 -0.64 -25.73 7.32
N PRO A 325 -1.15 -25.61 8.56
CA PRO A 325 -1.48 -24.33 9.18
C PRO A 325 -0.24 -23.49 9.49
#